data_AF-A0A484LPF7-F1
#
_entry.id   AF-A0A484LPF7-F1
#
_cell.length_a   1.000
_cell.length_b   1.000
_cell.length_c   1.000
_cell.angle_alpha   90.00
_cell.angle_beta   90.00
_cell.angle_gamma   90.00
#
_symmetry.space_group_name_H-M   'P 1'
#
loop_
_entity.id
_entity.type
_entity.pdbx_description
1 polymer ?
#
loop_
_entity_poly.entity_id
_entity_poly.type
_entity_poly.pdbx_seq_one_letter_code
_entity_poly.pdbx_strand_id
1 'polypeptide(L)'
;MKRAERERLNRLLNEHLNTIHETLQVLDQSPAPSAQRTGWKDVVQMGEQLSKQATNVGMLWTGETQEVAVLEDNMFAFFNALQGLLLLSHGSTVGAGPTLSACIHASIKQVVDCSFVLMKDTIATHGPRNKAQKHSIPQLVGTVWEACSALKKTPSTNITAIGRALTQSAVSMKDVLREMKELKSSSPDSEVDDEVSAETESNLDDTDDMGDLGNDLSPEEMKVAQLTTDVVSQTLVVIKELIRSITGLVKLEASGNSSDAFIGSLERILKLCQEIGLQVDELGASLYPPQEISSIRGSLKIISSNTNEMMMELENLKGSTEDYKNACDGLKTSMEHLASELGSADSIMQKMENLAVSDD
;
A
#
# COMPACT_ATOMS: atom_id res chain seq x y z
N MET A 1 4.80 38.26 -25.40
CA MET A 1 3.37 38.21 -25.03
C MET A 1 2.99 39.49 -24.30
N LYS A 2 1.96 40.17 -24.77
CA LYS A 2 1.39 41.37 -24.14
C LYS A 2 0.60 40.96 -22.89
N ARG A 3 0.49 41.86 -21.91
CA ARG A 3 -0.25 41.61 -20.66
C ARG A 3 -1.69 41.11 -20.91
N ALA A 4 -2.41 41.73 -21.85
CA ALA A 4 -3.78 41.36 -22.21
C ALA A 4 -3.90 39.93 -22.77
N GLU A 5 -2.90 39.48 -23.54
CA GLU A 5 -2.86 38.11 -24.10
C GLU A 5 -2.66 37.07 -22.99
N ARG A 6 -1.79 37.37 -22.02
CA ARG A 6 -1.58 36.51 -20.85
C ARG A 6 -2.83 36.45 -19.97
N GLU A 7 -3.51 37.58 -19.74
CA GLU A 7 -4.77 37.62 -18.99
C GLU A 7 -5.88 36.84 -19.71
N ARG A 8 -5.93 36.88 -21.04
CA ARG A 8 -6.84 36.06 -21.85
C ARG A 8 -6.58 34.57 -21.66
N LEU A 9 -5.33 34.12 -21.81
CA LEU A 9 -4.95 32.72 -21.63
C LEU A 9 -5.20 32.21 -20.19
N ASN A 10 -4.96 33.04 -19.17
CA ASN A 10 -5.27 32.66 -17.79
C ASN A 10 -6.76 32.48 -17.53
N ARG A 11 -7.62 33.33 -18.12
CA ARG A 11 -9.08 33.16 -18.01
C ARG A 11 -9.52 31.84 -18.65
N LEU A 12 -9.06 31.57 -19.87
CA LEU A 12 -9.36 30.32 -20.58
C LEU A 12 -8.85 29.09 -19.80
N LEU A 13 -7.64 29.17 -19.25
CA LEU A 13 -7.10 28.10 -18.41
C LEU A 13 -8.02 27.85 -17.20
N ASN A 14 -8.41 28.89 -16.47
CA ASN A 14 -9.27 28.72 -15.29
C ASN A 14 -10.62 28.10 -15.64
N GLU A 15 -11.22 28.45 -16.79
CA GLU A 15 -12.44 27.82 -17.28
C GLU A 15 -12.23 26.31 -17.49
N HIS A 16 -11.17 25.92 -18.20
CA HIS A 16 -10.82 24.50 -18.38
C HIS A 16 -10.53 23.76 -17.07
N LEU A 17 -9.77 24.37 -16.16
CA LEU A 17 -9.46 23.79 -14.86
C LEU A 17 -10.73 23.51 -14.05
N ASN A 18 -11.69 24.43 -14.06
CA ASN A 18 -12.97 24.25 -13.38
C ASN A 18 -13.78 23.11 -14.00
N THR A 19 -13.90 23.06 -15.33
CA THR A 19 -14.61 21.97 -16.03
C THR A 19 -13.99 20.60 -15.73
N ILE A 20 -12.65 20.50 -15.72
CA ILE A 20 -11.97 19.25 -15.37
C ILE A 20 -12.19 18.90 -13.90
N HIS A 21 -12.16 19.87 -12.99
CA HIS A 21 -12.43 19.62 -11.58
C HIS A 21 -13.86 19.12 -11.33
N GLU A 22 -14.85 19.75 -11.96
CA GLU A 22 -16.24 19.29 -11.93
C GLU A 22 -16.38 17.87 -12.52
N THR A 23 -15.71 17.59 -13.64
CA THR A 23 -15.72 16.24 -14.25
C THR A 23 -15.02 15.21 -13.36
N LEU A 24 -13.94 15.60 -12.67
CA LEU A 24 -13.25 14.72 -11.72
C LEU A 24 -14.14 14.37 -10.53
N GLN A 25 -14.96 15.31 -10.03
CA GLN A 25 -15.95 15.00 -8.99
C GLN A 25 -17.01 13.99 -9.44
N VAL A 26 -17.27 13.86 -10.75
CA VAL A 26 -18.15 12.80 -11.27
C VAL A 26 -17.51 11.42 -11.11
N LEU A 27 -16.18 11.30 -11.09
CA LEU A 27 -15.51 10.01 -10.82
C LEU A 27 -15.76 9.49 -9.39
N ASP A 28 -16.07 10.39 -8.46
CA ASP A 28 -16.44 10.01 -7.08
C ASP A 28 -17.89 9.49 -6.98
N GLN A 29 -18.68 9.64 -8.05
CA GLN A 29 -20.07 9.20 -8.09
C GLN A 29 -20.17 7.78 -8.64
N SER A 30 -21.15 7.01 -8.13
CA SER A 30 -21.43 5.68 -8.65
C SER A 30 -21.96 5.78 -10.09
N PRO A 31 -21.43 4.98 -11.03
CA PRO A 31 -21.96 4.92 -12.38
C PRO A 31 -23.43 4.55 -12.41
N ALA A 32 -24.15 5.02 -13.43
CA ALA A 32 -25.57 4.68 -13.59
C ALA A 32 -25.76 3.14 -13.72
N PRO A 33 -26.83 2.55 -13.17
CA PRO A 33 -27.05 1.09 -13.21
C PRO A 33 -27.13 0.50 -14.62
N SER A 34 -27.49 1.32 -15.62
CA SER A 34 -27.59 0.95 -17.03
C SER A 34 -26.31 1.22 -17.83
N ALA A 35 -25.27 1.77 -17.21
CA ALA A 35 -24.04 2.13 -17.89
C ALA A 35 -23.28 0.87 -18.35
N GLN A 36 -22.75 0.94 -19.57
CA GLN A 36 -21.88 -0.12 -20.08
C GLN A 36 -20.45 0.13 -19.61
N ARG A 37 -19.80 -0.92 -19.09
CA ARG A 37 -18.40 -0.87 -18.71
C ARG A 37 -17.51 -0.58 -19.91
N THR A 38 -16.68 0.44 -19.78
CA THR A 38 -15.63 0.78 -20.76
C THR A 38 -14.39 -0.06 -20.51
N GLY A 39 -13.67 -0.43 -21.57
CA GLY A 39 -12.43 -1.20 -21.43
C GLY A 39 -11.30 -0.31 -20.93
N TRP A 40 -10.53 -0.78 -19.93
CA TRP A 40 -9.36 -0.04 -19.42
C TRP A 40 -8.29 0.23 -20.51
N LYS A 41 -8.28 -0.59 -21.57
CA LYS A 41 -7.42 -0.38 -22.74
C LYS A 41 -7.68 0.98 -23.40
N ASP A 42 -8.93 1.42 -23.45
CA ASP A 42 -9.31 2.70 -24.06
C ASP A 42 -8.83 3.87 -23.19
N VAL A 43 -8.88 3.71 -21.86
CA VAL A 43 -8.30 4.67 -20.90
C VAL A 43 -6.79 4.80 -21.11
N VAL A 44 -6.07 3.69 -21.22
CA VAL A 44 -4.63 3.69 -21.48
C VAL A 44 -4.31 4.36 -22.82
N GLN A 45 -5.06 4.06 -23.88
CA GLN A 45 -4.89 4.66 -25.19
C GLN A 45 -5.14 6.18 -25.16
N MET A 46 -6.16 6.63 -24.43
CA MET A 46 -6.43 8.05 -24.23
C MET A 46 -5.30 8.72 -23.42
N GLY A 47 -4.73 8.04 -22.42
CA GLY A 47 -3.55 8.50 -21.69
C GLY A 47 -2.33 8.69 -22.61
N GLU A 48 -2.12 7.79 -23.58
CA GLU A 48 -1.07 7.96 -24.60
C GLU A 48 -1.33 9.15 -25.53
N GLN A 49 -2.60 9.43 -25.86
CA GLN A 49 -2.97 10.63 -26.61
C GLN A 49 -2.71 11.90 -25.80
N LEU A 50 -3.04 11.90 -24.51
CA LEU A 50 -2.77 13.02 -23.60
C LEU A 50 -1.26 13.27 -23.47
N SER A 51 -0.45 12.22 -23.34
CA SER A 51 1.03 12.32 -23.33
C SER A 51 1.56 12.98 -24.61
N LYS A 52 1.00 12.66 -25.79
CA LYS A 52 1.33 13.34 -27.06
C LYS A 52 0.94 14.83 -27.03
N GLN A 53 -0.23 15.16 -26.47
CA GLN A 53 -0.63 16.55 -26.31
C GLN A 53 0.29 17.31 -25.33
N ALA A 54 0.75 16.67 -24.26
CA ALA A 54 1.74 17.25 -23.34
C ALA A 54 3.05 17.58 -24.08
N THR A 55 3.49 16.71 -25.00
CA THR A 55 4.65 16.99 -25.87
C THR A 55 4.43 18.22 -26.74
N ASN A 56 3.24 18.35 -27.33
CA ASN A 56 2.88 19.53 -28.13
C ASN A 56 2.93 20.82 -27.28
N VAL A 57 2.40 20.77 -26.05
CA VAL A 57 2.53 21.87 -25.07
C VAL A 57 4.01 22.18 -24.82
N GLY A 58 4.83 21.17 -24.52
CA GLY A 58 6.27 21.36 -24.32
C GLY A 58 6.95 22.06 -25.48
N MET A 59 6.73 21.60 -26.71
CA MET A 59 7.35 22.16 -27.91
C MET A 59 6.87 23.58 -28.23
N LEU A 60 5.56 23.82 -28.20
CA LEU A 60 4.98 25.11 -28.58
C LEU A 60 5.37 26.23 -27.61
N TRP A 61 5.45 25.92 -26.32
CA TRP A 61 5.66 26.93 -25.29
C TRP A 61 7.13 27.12 -24.90
N THR A 62 8.02 26.19 -25.26
CA THR A 62 9.48 26.37 -25.17
C THR A 62 10.09 26.98 -26.44
N GLY A 63 9.41 26.87 -27.58
CA GLY A 63 9.85 27.38 -28.89
C GLY A 63 9.81 28.91 -29.06
N GLU A 64 9.86 29.35 -30.32
CA GLU A 64 9.75 30.77 -30.70
C GLU A 64 8.38 31.37 -30.30
N THR A 65 8.26 32.70 -30.38
CA THR A 65 7.02 33.40 -29.99
C THR A 65 5.87 32.96 -30.89
N GLN A 66 4.97 32.15 -30.36
CA GLN A 66 3.78 31.69 -31.06
C GLN A 66 2.65 32.72 -30.99
N GLU A 67 1.75 32.67 -31.98
CA GLU A 67 0.49 33.41 -31.93
C GLU A 67 -0.41 32.87 -30.80
N VAL A 68 -1.14 33.78 -30.15
CA VAL A 68 -2.01 33.42 -29.01
C VAL A 68 -3.09 32.42 -29.41
N ALA A 69 -3.61 32.51 -30.65
CA ALA A 69 -4.61 31.57 -31.16
C ALA A 69 -4.08 30.12 -31.18
N VAL A 70 -2.82 29.90 -31.56
CA VAL A 70 -2.19 28.57 -31.56
C VAL A 70 -2.07 28.01 -30.15
N LEU A 71 -1.80 28.86 -29.17
CA LEU A 71 -1.72 28.47 -27.76
C LEU A 71 -3.11 28.12 -27.18
N GLU A 72 -4.15 28.84 -27.60
CA GLU A 72 -5.55 28.56 -27.24
C GLU A 72 -6.02 27.23 -27.82
N ASP A 73 -5.77 26.99 -29.11
CA ASP A 73 -6.13 25.73 -29.78
C ASP A 73 -5.40 24.52 -29.15
N ASN A 74 -4.12 24.69 -28.83
CA ASN A 74 -3.34 23.66 -28.13
C ASN A 74 -3.89 23.38 -26.73
N MET A 75 -4.25 24.42 -25.97
CA MET A 75 -4.88 24.30 -24.65
C MET A 75 -6.22 23.56 -24.73
N PHE A 76 -7.06 23.93 -25.69
CA PHE A 76 -8.34 23.27 -25.95
C PHE A 76 -8.14 21.79 -26.29
N ALA A 77 -7.22 21.46 -27.20
CA ALA A 77 -6.92 20.07 -27.58
C ALA A 77 -6.41 19.25 -26.38
N PHE A 78 -5.54 19.82 -25.55
CA PHE A 78 -5.00 19.18 -24.36
C PHE A 78 -6.12 18.87 -23.33
N PHE A 79 -6.94 19.87 -23.00
CA PHE A 79 -8.01 19.69 -22.02
C PHE A 79 -9.15 18.80 -22.52
N ASN A 80 -9.45 18.78 -23.82
CA ASN A 80 -10.39 17.82 -24.39
C ASN A 80 -9.90 16.38 -24.28
N ALA A 81 -8.60 16.14 -24.51
CA ALA A 81 -8.01 14.82 -24.31
C ALA A 81 -8.07 14.41 -22.82
N LEU A 82 -7.79 15.33 -21.90
CA LEU A 82 -7.90 15.10 -20.47
C LEU A 82 -9.35 14.81 -20.05
N GLN A 83 -10.32 15.55 -20.56
CA GLN A 83 -11.74 15.31 -20.30
C GLN A 83 -12.19 13.94 -20.86
N GLY A 84 -11.76 13.59 -22.07
CA GLY A 84 -12.00 12.27 -22.66
C GLY A 84 -11.44 11.14 -21.79
N LEU A 85 -10.25 11.33 -21.21
CA LEU A 85 -9.66 10.39 -20.25
C LEU A 85 -10.54 10.21 -19.02
N LEU A 86 -11.03 11.29 -18.41
CA LEU A 86 -11.91 11.22 -17.23
C LEU A 86 -13.19 10.44 -17.52
N LEU A 87 -13.84 10.72 -18.65
CA LEU A 87 -15.09 10.07 -19.03
C LEU A 87 -14.90 8.56 -19.28
N LEU A 88 -13.84 8.17 -19.98
CA LEU A 88 -13.51 6.75 -20.19
C LEU A 88 -13.17 6.04 -18.88
N SER A 89 -12.52 6.75 -17.95
CA SER A 89 -12.16 6.23 -16.64
C SER A 89 -13.41 6.00 -15.78
N HIS A 90 -14.36 6.92 -15.80
CA HIS A 90 -15.65 6.75 -15.13
C HIS A 90 -16.45 5.59 -15.73
N GLY A 91 -16.42 5.43 -17.06
CA GLY A 91 -16.99 4.23 -17.69
C GLY A 91 -16.32 2.92 -17.25
N SER A 92 -15.04 2.96 -16.84
CA SER A 92 -14.29 1.78 -16.40
C SER A 92 -14.56 1.39 -14.94
N THR A 93 -15.15 2.28 -14.14
CA THR A 93 -15.56 2.01 -12.74
C THR A 93 -16.92 1.30 -12.65
N VAL A 94 -17.63 1.08 -13.76
CA VAL A 94 -18.85 0.27 -13.78
C VAL A 94 -18.52 -1.16 -13.32
N GLY A 95 -19.15 -1.60 -12.23
CA GLY A 95 -18.88 -2.90 -11.60
C GLY A 95 -17.55 -2.98 -10.85
N ALA A 96 -16.90 -1.84 -10.58
CA ALA A 96 -15.75 -1.77 -9.70
C ALA A 96 -16.20 -1.72 -8.24
N GLY A 97 -15.60 -2.56 -7.40
CA GLY A 97 -15.66 -2.43 -5.96
C GLY A 97 -14.88 -1.20 -5.47
N PRO A 98 -15.06 -0.80 -4.19
CA PRO A 98 -14.35 0.31 -3.57
C PRO A 98 -12.83 0.30 -3.82
N THR A 99 -12.17 -0.85 -3.73
CA THR A 99 -10.71 -0.94 -3.87
C THR A 99 -10.25 -0.66 -5.30
N LEU A 100 -10.92 -1.25 -6.30
CA LEU A 100 -10.61 -0.97 -7.70
C LEU A 100 -10.92 0.48 -8.07
N SER A 101 -12.07 0.99 -7.62
CA SER A 101 -12.47 2.38 -7.86
C SER A 101 -11.44 3.36 -7.30
N ALA A 102 -10.98 3.13 -6.07
CA ALA A 102 -9.94 3.95 -5.44
C ALA A 102 -8.61 3.89 -6.22
N CYS A 103 -8.19 2.72 -6.72
CA CYS A 103 -6.99 2.61 -7.55
C CYS A 103 -7.09 3.40 -8.86
N ILE A 104 -8.24 3.32 -9.53
CA ILE A 104 -8.53 4.07 -10.76
C ILE A 104 -8.51 5.58 -10.44
N HIS A 105 -9.26 5.99 -9.42
CA HIS A 105 -9.36 7.39 -9.03
C HIS A 105 -7.99 7.99 -8.69
N ALA A 106 -7.18 7.32 -7.88
CA ALA A 106 -5.83 7.77 -7.54
C ALA A 106 -4.94 7.95 -8.78
N SER A 107 -4.99 7.00 -9.72
CA SER A 107 -4.19 7.06 -10.95
C SER A 107 -4.62 8.22 -11.85
N ILE A 108 -5.92 8.44 -11.99
CA ILE A 108 -6.48 9.52 -12.80
C ILE A 108 -6.25 10.88 -12.17
N LYS A 109 -6.40 10.99 -10.85
CA LYS A 109 -6.08 12.21 -10.11
C LYS A 109 -4.62 12.61 -10.31
N GLN A 110 -3.67 11.67 -10.27
CA GLN A 110 -2.27 11.95 -10.54
C GLN A 110 -2.06 12.55 -11.95
N VAL A 111 -2.73 12.00 -12.97
CA VAL A 111 -2.65 12.54 -14.34
C VAL A 111 -3.22 13.96 -14.40
N VAL A 112 -4.36 14.22 -13.75
CA VAL A 112 -4.97 15.56 -13.67
C VAL A 112 -4.04 16.55 -12.96
N ASP A 113 -3.48 16.18 -11.82
CA ASP A 113 -2.61 17.03 -11.02
C ASP A 113 -1.35 17.42 -11.83
N CYS A 114 -0.66 16.45 -12.45
CA CYS A 114 0.50 16.72 -13.30
C CYS A 114 0.12 17.61 -14.50
N SER A 115 -1.04 17.37 -15.11
CA SER A 115 -1.54 18.16 -16.24
C SER A 115 -1.83 19.62 -15.84
N PHE A 116 -2.40 19.82 -14.65
CA PHE A 116 -2.68 21.15 -14.11
C PHE A 116 -1.39 21.92 -13.83
N VAL A 117 -0.40 21.27 -13.21
CA VAL A 117 0.91 21.87 -12.96
C VAL A 117 1.57 22.28 -14.28
N LEU A 118 1.60 21.39 -15.28
CA LEU A 118 2.13 21.69 -16.61
C LEU A 118 1.49 22.95 -17.20
N MET A 119 0.16 23.01 -17.28
CA MET A 119 -0.54 24.13 -17.93
C MET A 119 -0.40 25.45 -17.17
N LYS A 120 -0.49 25.43 -15.84
CA LYS A 120 -0.30 26.63 -15.00
C LYS A 120 1.10 27.21 -15.15
N ASP A 121 2.12 26.38 -15.06
CA ASP A 121 3.51 26.82 -15.17
C ASP A 121 3.82 27.30 -16.57
N THR A 122 3.29 26.63 -17.59
CA THR A 122 3.54 27.01 -18.98
C THR A 122 2.99 28.42 -19.28
N ILE A 123 1.81 28.79 -18.76
CA ILE A 123 1.27 30.15 -18.90
C ILE A 123 2.03 31.17 -18.06
N ALA A 124 2.45 30.81 -16.84
CA ALA A 124 3.20 31.69 -15.95
C ALA A 124 4.59 32.06 -16.52
N THR A 125 5.26 31.08 -17.13
CA THR A 125 6.62 31.20 -17.66
C THR A 125 6.68 31.79 -19.07
N HIS A 126 5.55 31.87 -19.78
CA HIS A 126 5.51 32.38 -21.15
C HIS A 126 5.81 33.90 -21.22
N GLY A 127 7.03 34.25 -21.62
CA GLY A 127 7.52 35.62 -21.81
C GLY A 127 9.04 35.72 -21.95
N PRO A 128 9.59 36.89 -22.36
CA PRO A 128 11.02 37.03 -22.68
C PRO A 128 11.97 36.95 -21.46
N ARG A 129 11.46 36.92 -20.22
CA ARG A 129 12.27 37.18 -19.01
C ARG A 129 12.64 35.96 -18.15
N ASN A 130 12.18 34.74 -18.47
CA ASN A 130 12.37 33.58 -17.57
C ASN A 130 13.08 32.39 -18.23
N LYS A 131 14.38 32.54 -18.54
CA LYS A 131 15.21 31.45 -19.10
C LYS A 131 15.32 30.24 -18.15
N ALA A 132 15.50 30.47 -16.85
CA ALA A 132 15.60 29.40 -15.84
C ALA A 132 14.30 28.57 -15.72
N GLN A 133 13.15 29.21 -15.88
CA GLN A 133 11.82 28.61 -15.75
C GLN A 133 11.35 27.93 -17.05
N LYS A 134 11.92 28.28 -18.22
CA LYS A 134 11.69 27.53 -19.47
C LYS A 134 12.34 26.13 -19.45
N HIS A 135 13.35 25.91 -18.61
CA HIS A 135 14.00 24.60 -18.46
C HIS A 135 13.19 23.59 -17.63
N SER A 136 12.18 24.04 -16.88
CA SER A 136 11.30 23.13 -16.13
C SER A 136 10.16 22.56 -16.97
N ILE A 137 9.75 23.22 -18.07
CA ILE A 137 8.65 22.73 -18.92
C ILE A 137 8.91 21.29 -19.44
N PRO A 138 10.11 20.94 -19.96
CA PRO A 138 10.40 19.55 -20.33
C PRO A 138 10.26 18.56 -19.17
N GLN A 139 10.63 18.96 -17.94
CA GLN A 139 10.47 18.13 -16.76
C GLN A 139 8.99 17.92 -16.43
N LEU A 140 8.17 18.97 -16.51
CA LEU A 140 6.72 18.90 -16.30
C LEU A 140 6.01 18.06 -17.36
N VAL A 141 6.47 18.10 -18.62
CA VAL A 141 6.00 17.17 -19.64
C VAL A 141 6.36 15.73 -19.26
N GLY A 142 7.57 15.52 -18.75
CA GLY A 142 8.02 14.24 -18.21
C GLY A 142 7.12 13.70 -17.10
N THR A 143 6.69 14.53 -16.14
CA THR A 143 5.80 14.08 -15.06
C THR A 143 4.42 13.67 -15.59
N VAL A 144 3.88 14.38 -16.59
CA VAL A 144 2.63 13.97 -17.26
C VAL A 144 2.82 12.64 -17.99
N TRP A 145 3.95 12.43 -18.67
CA TRP A 145 4.25 11.15 -19.33
C TRP A 145 4.33 10.00 -18.35
N GLU A 146 5.02 10.19 -17.22
CA GLU A 146 5.14 9.18 -16.17
C GLU A 146 3.77 8.82 -15.60
N ALA A 147 2.93 9.82 -15.30
CA ALA A 147 1.57 9.61 -14.83
C ALA A 147 0.71 8.86 -15.86
N CYS A 148 0.75 9.26 -17.14
CA CYS A 148 0.05 8.54 -18.21
C CYS A 148 0.57 7.11 -18.40
N SER A 149 1.88 6.89 -18.27
CA SER A 149 2.48 5.56 -18.35
C SER A 149 2.10 4.69 -17.15
N ALA A 150 1.88 5.28 -15.98
CA ALA A 150 1.46 4.57 -14.78
C ALA A 150 0.04 3.97 -14.92
N LEU A 151 -0.82 4.52 -15.80
CA LEU A 151 -2.14 3.94 -16.11
C LEU A 151 -2.07 2.49 -16.60
N LYS A 152 -0.97 2.10 -17.27
CA LYS A 152 -0.72 0.71 -17.69
C LYS A 152 -0.54 -0.23 -16.52
N LYS A 153 -0.07 0.31 -15.39
CA LYS A 153 0.12 -0.43 -14.15
C LYS A 153 -1.15 -0.41 -13.32
N THR A 154 -2.09 0.52 -13.47
CA THR A 154 -3.35 0.53 -12.69
C THR A 154 -4.11 -0.80 -12.86
N PRO A 155 -4.60 -1.41 -11.76
CA PRO A 155 -5.40 -2.63 -11.89
C PRO A 155 -6.67 -2.33 -12.69
N SER A 156 -7.05 -3.26 -13.56
CA SER A 156 -8.25 -3.15 -14.41
C SER A 156 -9.39 -4.07 -13.95
N THR A 157 -9.18 -4.86 -12.91
CA THR A 157 -10.15 -5.82 -12.38
C THR A 157 -10.12 -5.83 -10.86
N ASN A 158 -11.24 -6.18 -10.23
CA ASN A 158 -11.38 -6.22 -8.77
C ASN A 158 -10.40 -7.21 -8.17
N ILE A 159 -10.26 -8.39 -8.78
CA ILE A 159 -9.32 -9.41 -8.31
C ILE A 159 -7.88 -8.91 -8.35
N THR A 160 -7.50 -8.19 -9.41
CA THR A 160 -6.15 -7.63 -9.52
C THR A 160 -5.92 -6.53 -8.47
N ALA A 161 -6.92 -5.68 -8.23
CA ALA A 161 -6.84 -4.62 -7.23
C ALA A 161 -6.71 -5.20 -5.81
N ILE A 162 -7.58 -6.16 -5.46
CA ILE A 162 -7.59 -6.85 -4.17
C ILE A 162 -6.29 -7.63 -3.97
N GLY A 163 -5.85 -8.42 -4.95
CA GLY A 163 -4.60 -9.18 -4.86
C GLY A 163 -3.37 -8.29 -4.60
N ARG A 164 -3.34 -7.08 -5.19
CA ARG A 164 -2.28 -6.09 -4.91
C ARG A 164 -2.38 -5.50 -3.52
N ALA A 165 -3.58 -5.16 -3.06
CA ALA A 165 -3.78 -4.64 -1.70
C ALA A 165 -3.43 -5.68 -0.63
N LEU A 166 -3.77 -6.96 -0.85
CA LEU A 166 -3.34 -8.09 -0.02
C LEU A 166 -1.81 -8.23 -0.03
N THR A 167 -1.18 -8.14 -1.20
CA THR A 167 0.29 -8.19 -1.33
C THR A 167 0.95 -7.06 -0.54
N GLN A 168 0.42 -5.85 -0.59
CA GLN A 168 0.95 -4.72 0.18
C GLN A 168 0.82 -4.96 1.69
N SER A 169 -0.31 -5.52 2.13
CA SER A 169 -0.51 -5.88 3.54
C SER A 169 0.50 -6.95 3.98
N ALA A 170 0.74 -7.96 3.14
CA ALA A 170 1.74 -9.01 3.41
C ALA A 170 3.17 -8.48 3.49
N VAL A 171 3.52 -7.46 2.69
CA VAL A 171 4.85 -6.81 2.76
C VAL A 171 5.05 -6.16 4.13
N SER A 172 4.05 -5.41 4.63
CA SER A 172 4.12 -4.79 5.97
C SER A 172 4.35 -5.83 7.06
N MET A 173 3.56 -6.92 7.06
CA MET A 173 3.69 -8.00 8.03
C MET A 173 5.05 -8.73 7.94
N LYS A 174 5.63 -8.80 6.73
CA LYS A 174 6.97 -9.37 6.53
C LYS A 174 8.06 -8.49 7.12
N ASP A 175 7.91 -7.18 7.07
CA ASP A 175 8.85 -6.25 7.72
C ASP A 175 8.79 -6.40 9.25
N VAL A 176 7.60 -6.52 9.84
CA VAL A 176 7.46 -6.84 11.28
C VAL A 176 8.10 -8.18 11.62
N LEU A 177 7.88 -9.23 10.81
CA LEU A 177 8.51 -10.53 11.03
C LEU A 177 10.05 -10.45 10.98
N ARG A 178 10.62 -9.58 10.13
CA ARG A 178 12.06 -9.34 10.09
C ARG A 178 12.53 -8.74 11.41
N GLU A 179 11.85 -7.71 11.90
CA GLU A 179 12.17 -7.05 13.17
C GLU A 179 12.07 -8.02 14.37
N MET A 180 11.03 -8.86 14.41
CA MET A 180 10.87 -9.87 15.46
C MET A 180 12.02 -10.91 15.49
N LYS A 181 12.61 -11.21 14.33
CA LYS A 181 13.75 -12.14 14.23
C LYS A 181 15.07 -11.52 14.70
N GLU A 182 15.12 -10.22 14.89
CA GLU A 182 16.30 -9.50 15.38
C GLU A 182 16.32 -9.39 16.91
N LEU A 183 15.26 -9.85 17.60
CA LEU A 183 15.20 -9.90 19.07
C LEU A 183 16.30 -10.81 19.64
N LYS A 184 17.01 -10.30 20.65
CA LYS A 184 18.13 -10.98 21.33
C LYS A 184 17.71 -11.50 22.71
N SER A 185 18.33 -12.60 23.12
CA SER A 185 18.20 -13.16 24.47
C SER A 185 19.27 -12.61 25.39
N SER A 186 18.97 -12.45 26.68
CA SER A 186 19.98 -12.15 27.70
C SER A 186 20.72 -13.45 28.04
N SER A 187 21.71 -13.81 27.22
CA SER A 187 22.63 -14.90 27.56
C SER A 187 24.06 -14.36 27.62
N PRO A 188 24.84 -14.69 28.67
CA PRO A 188 26.22 -14.24 28.81
C PRO A 188 27.25 -15.04 27.97
N ASP A 189 26.83 -15.82 26.98
CA ASP A 189 27.73 -16.70 26.21
C ASP A 189 28.02 -16.18 24.80
N SER A 190 28.94 -15.21 24.73
CA SER A 190 29.88 -14.93 23.62
C SER A 190 30.74 -13.75 24.11
N GLU A 191 31.98 -13.92 24.58
CA GLU A 191 33.14 -14.44 23.88
C GLU A 191 34.14 -15.08 24.88
N VAL A 192 34.26 -16.41 24.88
CA VAL A 192 35.56 -17.06 25.16
C VAL A 192 36.20 -17.32 23.81
N ASP A 193 36.76 -16.27 23.22
CA ASP A 193 37.71 -16.44 22.13
C ASP A 193 39.05 -16.88 22.74
N ASP A 194 39.28 -18.18 22.60
CA ASP A 194 40.53 -18.85 22.93
C ASP A 194 41.56 -18.48 21.84
N GLU A 195 42.13 -17.27 21.91
CA GLU A 195 43.35 -16.92 21.17
C GLU A 195 44.48 -16.61 22.14
N VAL A 196 45.24 -17.66 22.44
CA VAL A 196 46.57 -17.57 23.03
C VAL A 196 47.48 -16.80 22.07
N SER A 197 47.81 -15.55 22.40
CA SER A 197 49.11 -14.95 22.06
C SER A 197 49.49 -13.85 23.04
N ALA A 198 50.69 -14.02 23.59
CA ALA A 198 51.25 -13.26 24.68
C ALA A 198 51.76 -11.87 24.26
N GLU A 199 51.82 -10.98 25.26
CA GLU A 199 52.63 -9.74 25.37
C GLU A 199 52.16 -8.56 24.48
N THR A 200 51.90 -7.32 24.94
CA THR A 200 52.46 -6.54 26.06
C THR A 200 51.66 -5.23 26.26
N GLU A 201 51.53 -4.82 27.52
CA GLU A 201 51.45 -3.46 28.12
C GLU A 201 50.47 -2.36 27.67
N SER A 202 49.58 -2.06 28.63
CA SER A 202 49.18 -0.74 29.16
C SER A 202 48.70 0.35 28.19
N ASN A 203 47.39 0.60 28.22
CA ASN A 203 46.86 1.89 28.65
C ASN A 203 45.45 1.68 29.22
N LEU A 204 45.30 2.04 30.49
CA LEU A 204 44.02 2.29 31.13
C LEU A 204 43.45 3.55 30.48
N ASP A 205 42.43 3.39 29.64
CA ASP A 205 41.50 4.48 29.34
C ASP A 205 40.11 3.93 29.65
N ASP A 206 39.55 4.45 30.74
CA ASP A 206 38.16 4.27 31.17
C ASP A 206 37.25 4.80 30.06
N THR A 207 37.04 4.02 29.00
CA THR A 207 35.83 4.18 28.21
C THR A 207 34.72 3.57 29.02
N ASP A 208 33.95 4.45 29.67
CA ASP A 208 32.63 4.17 30.23
C ASP A 208 31.90 3.16 29.33
N ASP A 209 31.96 1.89 29.73
CA ASP A 209 31.02 0.86 29.33
C ASP A 209 29.68 1.27 29.93
N MET A 210 29.05 2.22 29.25
CA MET A 210 27.64 2.53 29.39
C MET A 210 26.92 1.29 28.88
N GLY A 211 26.90 0.27 29.74
CA GLY A 211 26.31 -1.02 29.50
C GLY A 211 24.95 -0.80 28.86
N ASP A 212 24.80 -1.42 27.68
CA ASP A 212 23.55 -1.56 26.97
C ASP A 212 22.47 -1.90 28.01
N LEU A 213 21.62 -0.91 28.30
CA LEU A 213 20.65 -0.96 29.37
C LEU A 213 19.58 -1.99 28.99
N GLY A 214 19.87 -3.26 29.27
CA GLY A 214 18.95 -4.36 29.52
C GLY A 214 17.67 -4.37 28.67
N ASN A 215 17.82 -4.47 27.35
CA ASN A 215 16.70 -4.73 26.44
C ASN A 215 16.61 -6.22 26.04
N ASP A 216 17.40 -7.05 26.70
CA ASP A 216 17.52 -8.46 26.39
C ASP A 216 16.39 -9.26 27.04
N LEU A 217 15.75 -10.11 26.25
CA LEU A 217 14.65 -10.96 26.70
C LEU A 217 15.13 -12.04 27.65
N SER A 218 14.42 -12.24 28.76
CA SER A 218 14.60 -13.42 29.62
C SER A 218 14.38 -14.72 28.83
N PRO A 219 14.89 -15.88 29.28
CA PRO A 219 14.66 -17.15 28.59
C PRO A 219 13.18 -17.47 28.34
N GLU A 220 12.31 -17.12 29.31
CA GLU A 220 10.86 -17.27 29.21
C GLU A 220 10.26 -16.31 28.18
N GLU A 221 10.62 -15.03 28.21
CA GLU A 221 10.16 -14.03 27.23
C GLU A 221 10.67 -14.34 25.81
N MET A 222 11.90 -14.85 25.69
CA MET A 222 12.47 -15.26 24.42
C MET A 222 11.71 -16.44 23.82
N LYS A 223 11.25 -17.38 24.65
CA LYS A 223 10.42 -18.50 24.19
C LYS A 223 9.05 -18.01 23.68
N VAL A 224 8.43 -17.04 24.35
CA VAL A 224 7.20 -16.39 23.87
C VAL A 224 7.45 -15.65 22.55
N ALA A 225 8.57 -14.95 22.43
CA ALA A 225 8.96 -14.26 21.19
C ALA A 225 9.15 -15.21 20.02
N GLN A 226 9.82 -16.36 20.22
CA GLN A 226 10.00 -17.40 19.19
C GLN A 226 8.65 -17.99 18.74
N LEU A 227 7.79 -18.37 19.67
CA LEU A 227 6.47 -18.91 19.35
C LEU A 227 5.57 -17.89 18.64
N THR A 228 5.66 -16.61 19.03
CA THR A 228 4.93 -15.52 18.35
C THR A 228 5.48 -15.27 16.95
N THR A 229 6.79 -15.33 16.77
CA THR A 229 7.47 -15.26 15.46
C THR A 229 6.98 -16.38 14.53
N ASP A 230 6.81 -17.61 15.06
CA ASP A 230 6.27 -18.74 14.30
C ASP A 230 4.82 -18.48 13.86
N VAL A 231 3.96 -17.94 14.74
CA VAL A 231 2.58 -17.57 14.41
C VAL A 231 2.53 -16.53 13.29
N VAL A 232 3.35 -15.48 13.37
CA VAL A 232 3.41 -14.44 12.32
C VAL A 232 3.93 -15.03 11.01
N SER A 233 4.92 -15.92 11.07
CA SER A 233 5.42 -16.64 9.90
C SER A 233 4.32 -17.51 9.24
N GLN A 234 3.54 -18.25 10.02
CA GLN A 234 2.41 -19.03 9.49
C GLN A 234 1.29 -18.14 8.93
N THR A 235 1.05 -16.99 9.56
CA THR A 235 0.07 -16.00 9.06
C THR A 235 0.46 -15.50 7.67
N LEU A 236 1.74 -15.23 7.41
CA LEU A 236 2.24 -14.88 6.08
C LEU A 236 2.05 -16.02 5.06
N VAL A 237 2.17 -17.29 5.48
CA VAL A 237 1.88 -18.44 4.61
C VAL A 237 0.40 -18.46 4.23
N VAL A 238 -0.51 -18.27 5.19
CA VAL A 238 -1.95 -18.16 4.94
C VAL A 238 -2.26 -17.05 3.93
N ILE A 239 -1.72 -15.84 4.14
CA ILE A 239 -1.96 -14.70 3.25
C ILE A 239 -1.39 -14.94 1.85
N LYS A 240 -0.22 -15.59 1.75
CA LYS A 240 0.35 -15.97 0.44
C LYS A 240 -0.58 -16.93 -0.32
N GLU A 241 -1.09 -17.95 0.35
CA GLU A 241 -2.02 -18.91 -0.26
C GLU A 241 -3.40 -18.30 -0.56
N LEU A 242 -3.83 -17.31 0.24
CA LEU A 242 -4.99 -16.48 -0.04
C LEU A 242 -4.82 -15.68 -1.33
N ILE A 243 -3.71 -14.95 -1.48
CA ILE A 243 -3.39 -14.18 -2.70
C ILE A 243 -3.42 -15.09 -3.93
N ARG A 244 -2.82 -16.28 -3.83
CA ARG A 244 -2.81 -17.26 -4.92
C ARG A 244 -4.22 -17.73 -5.26
N SER A 245 -5.03 -18.04 -4.25
CA SER A 245 -6.42 -18.48 -4.42
C SER A 245 -7.27 -17.39 -5.09
N ILE A 246 -7.21 -16.15 -4.60
CA ILE A 246 -7.91 -14.99 -5.18
C ILE A 246 -7.47 -14.73 -6.61
N THR A 247 -6.16 -14.75 -6.89
CA THR A 247 -5.64 -14.55 -8.24
C THR A 247 -6.11 -15.65 -9.21
N GLY A 248 -6.35 -16.86 -8.71
CA GLY A 248 -6.95 -17.96 -9.48
C GLY A 248 -8.37 -17.66 -9.98
N LEU A 249 -9.09 -16.73 -9.33
CA LEU A 249 -10.47 -16.37 -9.67
C LEU A 249 -10.61 -15.43 -10.86
N VAL A 250 -9.51 -14.91 -11.43
CA VAL A 250 -9.54 -13.88 -12.52
C VAL A 250 -10.46 -14.28 -13.67
N LYS A 251 -10.53 -15.58 -13.99
CA LYS A 251 -11.38 -16.11 -15.06
C LYS A 251 -12.87 -15.97 -14.77
N LEU A 252 -13.28 -16.06 -13.51
CA LEU A 252 -14.68 -15.88 -13.10
C LEU A 252 -15.12 -14.43 -13.31
N GLU A 253 -14.25 -13.48 -12.96
CA GLU A 253 -14.52 -12.05 -13.18
C GLU A 253 -14.64 -11.71 -14.68
N ALA A 254 -13.77 -12.30 -15.51
CA ALA A 254 -13.81 -12.13 -16.96
C ALA A 254 -15.08 -12.68 -17.63
N SER A 255 -15.81 -13.59 -16.97
CA SER A 255 -17.06 -14.16 -17.50
C SER A 255 -18.27 -13.22 -17.37
N GLY A 256 -18.10 -12.03 -16.79
CA GLY A 256 -19.19 -11.05 -16.60
C GLY A 256 -20.19 -11.41 -15.50
N ASN A 257 -19.98 -12.53 -14.80
CA ASN A 257 -20.84 -13.03 -13.72
C ASN A 257 -20.47 -12.47 -12.34
N SER A 258 -19.73 -11.36 -12.27
CA SER A 258 -19.34 -10.76 -10.99
C SER A 258 -20.54 -10.02 -10.41
N SER A 259 -21.28 -10.70 -9.55
CA SER A 259 -22.36 -10.08 -8.79
C SER A 259 -21.81 -9.13 -7.73
N ASP A 260 -22.65 -8.22 -7.24
CA ASP A 260 -22.30 -7.37 -6.09
C ASP A 260 -21.89 -8.20 -4.86
N ALA A 261 -22.44 -9.41 -4.70
CA ALA A 261 -22.04 -10.34 -3.66
C ALA A 261 -20.61 -10.86 -3.85
N PHE A 262 -20.21 -11.17 -5.09
CA PHE A 262 -18.83 -11.57 -5.40
C PHE A 262 -17.84 -10.47 -5.04
N ILE A 263 -18.15 -9.23 -5.43
CA ILE A 263 -17.31 -8.05 -5.11
C ILE A 263 -17.30 -7.82 -3.59
N GLY A 264 -18.46 -7.91 -2.93
CA GLY A 264 -18.58 -7.76 -1.48
C GLY A 264 -17.73 -8.76 -0.70
N SER A 265 -17.70 -10.02 -1.11
CA SER A 265 -16.83 -11.05 -0.51
C SER A 265 -15.35 -10.74 -0.72
N LEU A 266 -14.93 -10.27 -1.90
CA LEU A 266 -13.54 -9.87 -2.14
C LEU A 266 -13.10 -8.70 -1.24
N GLU A 267 -13.92 -7.67 -1.12
CA GLU A 267 -13.64 -6.50 -0.28
C GLU A 267 -13.62 -6.88 1.20
N ARG A 268 -14.50 -7.79 1.63
CA ARG A 268 -14.50 -8.33 3.00
C ARG A 268 -13.22 -9.10 3.30
N ILE A 269 -12.76 -9.96 2.38
CA ILE A 269 -11.48 -10.67 2.52
C ILE A 269 -10.32 -9.68 2.70
N LEU A 270 -10.28 -8.61 1.89
CA LEU A 270 -9.25 -7.58 2.03
C LEU A 270 -9.30 -6.93 3.41
N LYS A 271 -10.49 -6.53 3.87
CA LYS A 271 -10.67 -5.90 5.18
C LYS A 271 -10.16 -6.81 6.31
N LEU A 272 -10.55 -8.09 6.30
CA LEU A 272 -10.08 -9.07 7.28
C LEU A 272 -8.56 -9.19 7.27
N CYS A 273 -7.92 -9.10 6.09
CA CYS A 273 -6.46 -9.21 5.95
C CYS A 273 -5.75 -7.98 6.48
N GLN A 274 -6.32 -6.80 6.29
CA GLN A 274 -5.81 -5.56 6.86
C GLN A 274 -5.92 -5.58 8.39
N GLU A 275 -7.05 -6.07 8.92
CA GLU A 275 -7.22 -6.25 10.36
C GLU A 275 -6.21 -7.24 10.95
N ILE A 276 -5.94 -8.37 10.26
CA ILE A 276 -4.84 -9.29 10.64
C ILE A 276 -3.49 -8.56 10.64
N GLY A 277 -3.22 -7.69 9.67
CA GLY A 277 -2.00 -6.89 9.62
C GLY A 277 -1.82 -6.02 10.86
N LEU A 278 -2.87 -5.33 11.30
CA LEU A 278 -2.85 -4.55 12.53
C LEU A 278 -2.55 -5.41 13.76
N GLN A 279 -3.04 -6.65 13.78
CA GLN A 279 -2.73 -7.58 14.88
C GLN A 279 -1.30 -8.10 14.80
N VAL A 280 -0.71 -8.24 13.61
CA VAL A 280 0.71 -8.58 13.47
C VAL A 280 1.58 -7.45 13.99
N ASP A 281 1.24 -6.18 13.68
CA ASP A 281 1.94 -5.01 14.23
C ASP A 281 1.86 -5.00 15.77
N GLU A 282 0.67 -5.24 16.33
CA GLU A 282 0.44 -5.34 17.78
C GLU A 282 1.26 -6.48 18.42
N LEU A 283 1.31 -7.65 17.78
CA LEU A 283 2.14 -8.76 18.22
C LEU A 283 3.61 -8.37 18.26
N GLY A 284 4.12 -7.71 17.21
CA GLY A 284 5.49 -7.24 17.16
C GLY A 284 5.83 -6.27 18.30
N ALA A 285 4.93 -5.31 18.57
CA ALA A 285 5.10 -4.35 19.65
C ALA A 285 5.03 -5.00 21.05
N SER A 286 4.15 -5.99 21.23
CA SER A 286 3.95 -6.68 22.52
C SER A 286 5.12 -7.57 22.96
N LEU A 287 6.10 -7.80 22.09
CA LEU A 287 7.27 -8.65 22.38
C LEU A 287 8.43 -7.92 23.04
N TYR A 288 8.44 -6.58 23.02
CA TYR A 288 9.48 -5.81 23.70
C TYR A 288 9.27 -5.86 25.24
N PRO A 289 10.36 -5.92 26.04
CA PRO A 289 10.24 -5.95 27.50
C PRO A 289 9.59 -4.69 28.10
N PRO A 290 8.72 -4.82 29.12
CA PRO A 290 8.09 -6.07 29.58
C PRO A 290 6.98 -6.52 28.62
N GLN A 291 6.95 -7.82 28.31
CA GLN A 291 6.00 -8.35 27.32
C GLN A 291 4.52 -8.21 27.73
N GLU A 292 3.68 -7.77 26.78
CA GLU A 292 2.25 -7.56 27.01
C GLU A 292 1.42 -8.82 26.73
N ILE A 293 1.47 -9.80 27.64
CA ILE A 293 0.82 -11.11 27.45
C ILE A 293 -0.69 -11.02 27.15
N SER A 294 -1.39 -10.06 27.76
CA SER A 294 -2.82 -9.82 27.47
C SER A 294 -3.07 -9.37 26.03
N SER A 295 -2.20 -8.50 25.51
CA SER A 295 -2.27 -7.96 24.16
C SER A 295 -1.99 -9.07 23.14
N ILE A 296 -0.94 -9.87 23.38
CA ILE A 296 -0.64 -11.08 22.58
C ILE A 296 -1.87 -11.99 22.47
N ARG A 297 -2.51 -12.33 23.60
CA ARG A 297 -3.71 -13.19 23.59
C ARG A 297 -4.89 -12.55 22.84
N GLY A 298 -5.07 -11.24 22.96
CA GLY A 298 -6.08 -10.48 22.23
C GLY A 298 -5.87 -10.61 20.72
N SER A 299 -4.65 -10.35 20.26
CA SER A 299 -4.28 -10.43 18.85
C SER A 299 -4.45 -11.84 18.28
N LEU A 300 -4.05 -12.88 19.00
CA LEU A 300 -4.24 -14.27 18.54
C LEU A 300 -5.72 -14.61 18.30
N LYS A 301 -6.62 -14.16 19.19
CA LYS A 301 -8.07 -14.39 19.03
C LYS A 301 -8.62 -13.71 17.78
N ILE A 302 -8.21 -12.47 17.53
CA ILE A 302 -8.65 -11.70 16.37
C ILE A 302 -8.10 -12.33 15.08
N ILE A 303 -6.81 -12.67 15.03
CA ILE A 303 -6.21 -13.33 13.86
C ILE A 303 -6.92 -14.66 13.57
N SER A 304 -7.20 -15.46 14.60
CA SER A 304 -7.90 -16.74 14.44
C SER A 304 -9.32 -16.56 13.90
N SER A 305 -10.09 -15.63 14.49
CA SER A 305 -11.44 -15.29 14.04
C SER A 305 -11.46 -14.82 12.58
N ASN A 306 -10.58 -13.88 12.23
CA ASN A 306 -10.52 -13.32 10.90
C ASN A 306 -10.07 -14.34 9.85
N THR A 307 -9.14 -15.24 10.20
CA THR A 307 -8.72 -16.34 9.32
C THR A 307 -9.87 -17.30 9.02
N ASN A 308 -10.67 -17.65 10.03
CA ASN A 308 -11.85 -18.50 9.84
C ASN A 308 -12.90 -17.81 8.95
N GLU A 309 -13.10 -16.50 9.16
CA GLU A 309 -14.03 -15.72 8.34
C GLU A 309 -13.57 -15.61 6.88
N MET A 310 -12.27 -15.38 6.64
CA MET A 310 -11.71 -15.43 5.29
C MET A 310 -11.93 -16.77 4.61
N MET A 311 -11.78 -17.88 5.36
CA MET A 311 -12.03 -19.21 4.81
C MET A 311 -13.48 -19.35 4.34
N MET A 312 -14.45 -18.90 5.14
CA MET A 312 -15.87 -18.91 4.74
C MET A 312 -16.13 -18.05 3.50
N GLU A 313 -15.57 -16.85 3.43
CA GLU A 313 -15.73 -15.98 2.25
C GLU A 313 -15.09 -16.61 1.00
N LEU A 314 -13.92 -17.23 1.14
CA LEU A 314 -13.24 -17.89 0.03
C LEU A 314 -13.99 -19.15 -0.46
N GLU A 315 -14.64 -19.88 0.44
CA GLU A 315 -15.54 -20.98 0.10
C GLU A 315 -16.78 -20.49 -0.66
N ASN A 316 -17.38 -19.37 -0.25
CA ASN A 316 -18.50 -18.73 -0.96
C ASN A 316 -18.10 -18.32 -2.39
N LEU A 317 -16.86 -17.86 -2.56
CA LEU A 317 -16.28 -17.53 -3.86
C LEU A 317 -15.87 -18.75 -4.69
N LYS A 318 -16.00 -19.97 -4.14
CA LYS A 318 -15.48 -21.22 -4.72
C LYS A 318 -13.98 -21.14 -5.05
N GLY A 319 -13.24 -20.35 -4.27
CA GLY A 319 -11.81 -20.14 -4.43
C GLY A 319 -10.95 -20.91 -3.44
N SER A 320 -11.54 -21.62 -2.49
CA SER A 320 -10.78 -22.35 -1.48
C SER A 320 -9.96 -23.47 -2.14
N THR A 321 -8.66 -23.46 -1.88
CA THR A 321 -7.72 -24.50 -2.31
C THR A 321 -7.33 -25.38 -1.13
N GLU A 322 -6.86 -26.60 -1.39
CA GLU A 322 -6.37 -27.49 -0.35
C GLU A 322 -5.14 -26.92 0.36
N ASP A 323 -4.23 -26.31 -0.40
CA ASP A 323 -3.04 -25.65 0.15
C ASP A 323 -3.40 -24.51 1.10
N TYR A 324 -4.46 -23.74 0.79
CA TYR A 324 -4.95 -22.68 1.68
C TYR A 324 -5.50 -23.26 2.99
N LYS A 325 -6.25 -24.38 2.92
CA LYS A 325 -6.75 -25.07 4.12
C LYS A 325 -5.60 -25.58 4.99
N ASN A 326 -4.61 -26.23 4.36
CA ASN A 326 -3.41 -26.70 5.04
C ASN A 326 -2.63 -25.57 5.71
N ALA A 327 -2.53 -24.40 5.07
CA ALA A 327 -1.90 -23.22 5.66
C ALA A 327 -2.67 -22.72 6.90
N CYS A 328 -4.00 -22.68 6.85
CA CYS A 328 -4.83 -22.30 7.99
C CYS A 328 -4.69 -23.28 9.16
N ASP A 329 -4.61 -24.58 8.88
CA ASP A 329 -4.38 -25.60 9.90
C ASP A 329 -2.99 -25.44 10.55
N GLY A 330 -1.95 -25.16 9.75
CA GLY A 330 -0.62 -24.84 10.24
C GLY A 330 -0.58 -23.62 11.17
N LEU A 331 -1.28 -22.55 10.79
CA LEU A 331 -1.44 -21.36 11.64
C LEU A 331 -2.15 -21.73 12.95
N LYS A 332 -3.25 -22.47 12.88
CA LYS A 332 -4.00 -22.90 14.07
C LYS A 332 -3.14 -23.69 15.05
N THR A 333 -2.36 -24.66 14.57
CA THR A 333 -1.43 -25.43 15.41
C THR A 333 -0.39 -24.52 16.08
N SER A 334 0.18 -23.55 15.35
CA SER A 334 1.14 -22.60 15.94
C SER A 334 0.51 -21.73 17.04
N MET A 335 -0.74 -21.31 16.86
CA MET A 335 -1.47 -20.55 17.87
C MET A 335 -1.78 -21.38 19.11
N GLU A 336 -2.12 -22.66 18.97
CA GLU A 336 -2.37 -23.58 20.08
C GLU A 336 -1.10 -23.81 20.91
N HIS A 337 0.07 -23.90 20.26
CA HIS A 337 1.37 -24.00 20.92
C HIS A 337 1.67 -22.74 21.75
N LEU A 338 1.53 -21.55 21.14
CA LEU A 338 1.74 -20.29 21.86
C LEU A 338 0.75 -20.13 23.02
N ALA A 339 -0.54 -20.39 22.80
CA ALA A 339 -1.55 -20.28 23.85
C ALA A 339 -1.26 -21.19 25.06
N SER A 340 -0.71 -22.39 24.82
CA SER A 340 -0.29 -23.31 25.88
C SER A 340 0.86 -22.74 26.71
N GLU A 341 1.85 -22.11 26.06
CA GLU A 341 2.96 -21.45 26.74
C GLU A 341 2.47 -20.27 27.60
N LEU A 342 1.60 -19.43 27.02
CA LEU A 342 1.04 -18.29 27.74
C LEU A 342 0.20 -18.75 28.95
N GLY A 343 -0.54 -19.85 28.84
CA GLY A 343 -1.31 -20.40 29.97
C GLY A 343 -0.42 -20.98 31.09
N SER A 344 0.77 -21.48 30.74
CA SER A 344 1.78 -21.90 31.71
C SER A 344 2.42 -20.71 32.44
N ALA A 345 2.65 -19.60 31.75
CA ALA A 345 3.24 -18.39 32.32
C ALA A 345 2.36 -17.76 33.42
N ASP A 346 1.03 -17.70 33.23
CA ASP A 346 0.09 -17.24 34.26
C ASP A 346 0.17 -18.08 35.54
N SER A 347 0.32 -19.41 35.38
CA SER A 347 0.43 -20.33 36.51
C SER A 347 1.71 -20.11 37.34
N ILE A 348 2.80 -19.71 36.69
CA ILE A 348 4.08 -19.42 37.33
C ILE A 348 4.02 -18.06 38.03
N MET A 349 3.51 -17.02 37.36
CA MET A 349 3.37 -15.67 37.93
C MET A 349 2.43 -15.68 39.15
N GLN A 350 1.32 -16.40 39.08
CA GLN A 350 0.40 -16.57 40.21
C GLN A 350 1.03 -17.36 41.37
N LYS A 351 1.93 -18.33 41.11
CA LYS A 351 2.70 -19.01 42.16
C LYS A 351 3.72 -18.08 42.81
N MET A 352 4.36 -17.20 42.04
CA MET A 352 5.34 -16.24 42.56
C MET A 352 4.68 -15.14 43.42
N GLU A 353 3.51 -14.63 43.02
CA GLU A 353 2.72 -13.71 43.85
C GLU A 353 2.27 -14.35 45.18
N ASN A 354 1.87 -15.63 45.16
CA ASN A 354 1.48 -16.35 46.38
C ASN A 354 2.66 -16.61 47.34
N LEU A 355 3.88 -16.73 46.81
CA LEU A 355 5.11 -16.87 47.62
C LEU A 355 5.56 -15.54 48.23
N ALA A 356 5.29 -14.40 47.58
CA ALA A 356 5.61 -13.08 48.12
C ALA A 356 4.67 -12.61 49.27
N VAL A 357 3.54 -13.29 49.45
CA VAL A 357 2.51 -12.96 50.47
C VAL A 357 2.57 -13.92 51.67
N SER A 358 3.48 -14.88 51.70
CA SER A 358 3.58 -15.89 52.77
C SER A 358 4.67 -15.66 53.82
N ASP A 359 5.33 -14.49 53.81
CA ASP A 359 6.20 -14.03 54.89
C ASP A 359 5.50 -12.93 55.71
N ASP A 360 4.57 -13.32 56.59
CA ASP A 360 4.12 -12.53 57.76
C ASP A 360 3.72 -13.46 58.93
#